data_AF-A0A1Z4C301-F1
#
_entry.id   AF-A0A1Z4C301-F1
#
_cell.length_a   1.000
_cell.length_b   1.000
_cell.length_c   1.000
_cell.angle_alpha   90.00
_cell.angle_beta   90.00
_cell.angle_gamma   90.00
#
_symmetry.space_group_name_H-M   'P 1'
#
loop_
_entity.id
_entity.type
_entity.pdbx_description
1 polymer ?
#
loop_
_entity_poly.entity_id
_entity_poly.type
_entity_poly.pdbx_seq_one_letter_code
_entity_poly.pdbx_strand_id
1 'polypeptide(L)'
;MRKHRSRRIVKKLHKRFLWDIRYDISLSALWRATLFQAADGAVFPIGQVPSAKLHNSIQKYGLRFCVMRQRIVGTEWVRFIFYPADFPELRIESENPLPGSKAERIRR
;
A
#
# COMPACT_ATOMS: atom_id res chain seq x y z
N MET A 1 -29.67 -2.61 12.76
CA MET A 1 -28.96 -3.87 12.46
C MET A 1 -27.81 -3.62 11.49
N ARG A 2 -26.54 -3.75 11.93
CA ARG A 2 -25.37 -3.69 11.03
C ARG A 2 -25.44 -4.91 10.12
N LYS A 3 -25.85 -4.74 8.85
CA LYS A 3 -25.79 -5.81 7.83
C LYS A 3 -24.41 -6.44 7.90
N HIS A 4 -24.34 -7.72 8.26
CA HIS A 4 -23.10 -8.49 8.24
C HIS A 4 -22.54 -8.36 6.82
N ARG A 5 -21.50 -7.55 6.68
CA ARG A 5 -20.92 -7.19 5.39
C ARG A 5 -20.36 -8.48 4.80
N SER A 6 -20.62 -8.74 3.52
CA SER A 6 -20.02 -9.89 2.85
C SER A 6 -18.50 -9.69 2.81
N ARG A 7 -17.79 -10.38 3.72
CA ARG A 7 -16.32 -10.35 3.86
C ARG A 7 -15.64 -10.59 2.51
N ARG A 8 -16.24 -11.42 1.67
CA ARG A 8 -15.81 -11.70 0.29
C ARG A 8 -15.80 -10.45 -0.60
N ILE A 9 -16.84 -9.61 -0.55
CA ILE A 9 -16.92 -8.38 -1.35
C ILE A 9 -15.85 -7.38 -0.88
N VAL A 10 -15.73 -7.21 0.43
CA VAL A 10 -14.75 -6.29 1.02
C VAL A 10 -13.33 -6.73 0.68
N LYS A 11 -13.03 -8.04 0.74
CA LYS A 11 -11.74 -8.61 0.33
C LYS A 11 -11.45 -8.38 -1.16
N LYS A 12 -12.45 -8.58 -2.04
CA LYS A 12 -12.32 -8.34 -3.49
C LYS A 12 -12.00 -6.87 -3.80
N LEU A 13 -12.68 -5.94 -3.12
CA LEU A 13 -12.44 -4.51 -3.28
C LEU A 13 -11.02 -4.14 -2.83
N HIS A 14 -10.61 -4.57 -1.65
CA HIS A 14 -9.23 -4.36 -1.17
C HIS A 14 -8.18 -4.88 -2.15
N LYS A 15 -8.34 -6.11 -2.67
CA LYS A 15 -7.42 -6.68 -3.67
C LYS A 15 -7.33 -5.83 -4.93
N ARG A 16 -8.46 -5.31 -5.43
CA ARG A 16 -8.50 -4.48 -6.64
C ARG A 16 -7.69 -3.18 -6.44
N PHE A 17 -7.90 -2.48 -5.34
CA PHE A 17 -7.24 -1.18 -5.13
C PHE A 17 -5.79 -1.29 -4.69
N LEU A 18 -5.41 -2.42 -4.11
CA LEU A 18 -4.01 -2.71 -3.81
C LEU A 18 -3.14 -2.66 -5.08
N TRP A 19 -3.68 -3.12 -6.22
CA TRP A 19 -3.01 -3.03 -7.51
C TRP A 19 -2.89 -1.58 -8.00
N ASP A 20 -3.96 -0.80 -7.91
CA ASP A 20 -3.96 0.61 -8.32
C ASP A 20 -2.95 1.43 -7.48
N ILE A 21 -2.89 1.19 -6.17
CA ILE A 21 -1.94 1.83 -5.26
C ILE A 21 -0.49 1.48 -5.62
N ARG A 22 -0.21 0.19 -5.86
CA ARG A 22 1.13 -0.25 -6.31
C ARG A 22 1.53 0.47 -7.61
N TYR A 23 0.59 0.59 -8.54
CA TYR A 23 0.82 1.26 -9.82
C TYR A 23 1.14 2.75 -9.63
N ASP A 24 0.31 3.50 -8.89
CA ASP A 24 0.51 4.93 -8.63
C ASP A 24 1.85 5.24 -7.95
N ILE A 25 2.26 4.39 -7.00
CA ILE A 25 3.54 4.53 -6.30
C ILE A 25 4.72 4.33 -7.23
N SER A 26 4.58 3.41 -8.18
CA SER A 26 5.63 3.13 -9.16
C SER A 26 5.87 4.35 -10.06
N LEU A 27 4.84 5.18 -10.29
CA LEU A 27 4.92 6.37 -11.14
C LEU A 27 5.22 7.66 -10.37
N SER A 28 4.77 7.81 -9.12
CA SER A 28 4.85 9.08 -8.39
C SER A 28 6.08 9.21 -7.49
N ALA A 29 6.90 10.24 -7.73
CA ALA A 29 8.04 10.57 -6.87
C ALA A 29 7.61 11.03 -5.46
N LEU A 30 6.49 11.75 -5.36
CA LEU A 30 5.92 12.20 -4.09
C LEU A 30 5.53 11.01 -3.21
N TRP A 31 4.82 10.02 -3.79
CA TRP A 31 4.45 8.82 -3.06
C TRP A 31 5.68 8.05 -2.57
N ARG A 32 6.70 7.90 -3.42
CA ARG A 32 7.97 7.26 -3.02
C ARG A 32 8.59 7.95 -1.80
N ALA A 33 8.67 9.27 -1.80
CA ALA A 33 9.20 10.02 -0.66
C ALA A 33 8.41 9.78 0.63
N THR A 34 7.07 9.80 0.55
CA THR A 34 6.18 9.54 1.69
C THR A 34 6.40 8.14 2.28
N LEU A 35 6.53 7.11 1.43
CA LEU A 35 6.73 5.73 1.89
C LEU A 35 8.08 5.51 2.59
N PHE A 36 9.13 6.21 2.14
CA PHE A 36 10.43 6.15 2.81
C PHE A 36 10.42 6.79 4.19
N GLN A 37 9.56 7.78 4.42
CA GLN A 37 9.44 8.46 5.72
C GLN A 37 8.51 7.74 6.68
N ALA A 38 7.58 6.93 6.17
CA ALA A 38 6.61 6.23 7.00
C ALA A 38 7.25 5.08 7.82
N ALA A 39 6.65 4.78 8.96
CA ALA A 39 6.98 3.60 9.74
C ALA A 39 6.51 2.31 9.04
N ASP A 40 7.16 1.19 9.34
CA ASP A 40 6.68 -0.10 8.81
C ASP A 40 5.33 -0.46 9.41
N GLY A 41 4.40 -0.90 8.56
CA GLY A 41 3.02 -1.12 8.91
C GLY A 41 2.16 0.14 8.99
N ALA A 42 2.70 1.32 8.60
CA ALA A 42 1.92 2.55 8.55
C ALA A 42 0.67 2.38 7.70
N VAL A 43 -0.46 2.85 8.24
CA VAL A 43 -1.76 2.81 7.59
C VAL A 43 -1.94 4.05 6.75
N PHE A 44 -2.22 3.86 5.47
CA PHE A 44 -2.44 4.95 4.53
C PHE A 44 -3.91 4.99 4.09
N PRO A 45 -4.51 6.20 4.06
CA PRO A 45 -5.77 6.39 3.38
C PRO A 45 -5.57 6.25 1.87
N ILE A 46 -6.47 5.54 1.20
CA ILE A 46 -6.52 5.54 -0.27
C ILE A 46 -6.99 6.94 -0.68
N GLY A 47 -6.11 7.68 -1.36
CA GLY A 47 -6.29 9.10 -1.68
C GLY A 47 -7.34 9.36 -2.78
N GLN A 48 -7.12 10.44 -3.55
CA GLN A 48 -7.97 10.76 -4.70
C GLN A 48 -7.94 9.62 -5.70
N VAL A 49 -9.12 9.08 -5.95
CA VAL A 49 -9.36 8.02 -6.92
C VAL A 49 -10.13 8.62 -8.09
N PRO A 50 -9.77 8.29 -9.35
CA PRO A 50 -10.40 8.91 -10.52
C PRO A 50 -11.89 8.57 -10.66
N SER A 51 -12.38 7.55 -9.94
CA SER A 51 -13.78 7.14 -9.99
C SER A 51 -14.55 7.52 -8.72
N ALA A 52 -15.64 8.29 -8.87
CA ALA A 52 -16.56 8.59 -7.77
C ALA A 52 -17.16 7.33 -7.12
N LYS A 53 -17.43 6.28 -7.91
CA LYS A 53 -17.91 4.98 -7.40
C LYS A 53 -16.87 4.29 -6.52
N LEU A 54 -15.59 4.46 -6.85
CA LEU A 54 -14.48 3.99 -6.04
C LEU A 54 -14.36 4.80 -4.76
N HIS A 55 -14.40 6.13 -4.85
CA HIS A 55 -14.38 7.00 -3.67
C HIS A 55 -15.47 6.64 -2.66
N ASN A 56 -16.71 6.46 -3.14
CA ASN A 56 -17.84 6.03 -2.32
C ASN A 56 -17.62 4.64 -1.72
N SER A 57 -16.96 3.73 -2.43
CA SER A 57 -16.63 2.40 -1.91
C SER A 57 -15.58 2.49 -0.81
N ILE A 58 -14.55 3.32 -0.97
CA ILE A 58 -13.52 3.54 0.06
C ILE A 58 -14.15 4.08 1.34
N GLN A 59 -14.98 5.12 1.25
CA GLN A 59 -15.66 5.69 2.42
C GLN A 59 -16.65 4.69 3.05
N LYS A 60 -17.46 4.01 2.23
CA LYS A 60 -18.48 3.07 2.71
C LYS A 60 -17.88 1.84 3.40
N TYR A 61 -16.76 1.33 2.89
CA TYR A 61 -16.13 0.12 3.41
C TYR A 61 -14.94 0.40 4.33
N GLY A 62 -14.54 1.67 4.49
CA GLY A 62 -13.42 2.06 5.32
C GLY A 62 -12.09 1.47 4.86
N LEU A 63 -11.90 1.32 3.55
CA LEU A 63 -10.77 0.61 2.95
C LEU A 63 -9.46 1.31 3.33
N ARG A 64 -8.51 0.54 3.88
CA ARG A 64 -7.18 1.03 4.29
C ARG A 64 -6.11 0.03 3.88
N PHE A 65 -4.94 0.55 3.54
CA PHE A 65 -3.78 -0.28 3.25
C PHE A 65 -2.64 0.07 4.19
N CYS A 66 -1.79 -0.90 4.41
CA CYS A 66 -0.56 -0.77 5.14
C CYS A 66 0.60 -0.99 4.18
N VAL A 67 1.74 -0.43 4.53
CA VAL A 67 2.99 -0.63 3.79
C VAL A 67 4.09 -1.06 4.73
N MET A 68 4.86 -2.06 4.32
CA MET A 68 6.08 -2.48 4.98
C MET A 68 7.25 -2.32 4.02
N ARG A 69 8.40 -1.89 4.54
CA ARG A 69 9.66 -1.93 3.79
C ARG A 69 10.38 -3.24 4.05
N GLN A 70 10.90 -3.82 3.00
CA GLN A 70 11.76 -4.99 3.06
C GLN A 70 13.07 -4.66 2.36
N ARG A 71 14.18 -4.66 3.11
CA ARG A 71 15.51 -4.50 2.54
C ARG A 71 15.89 -5.77 1.77
N ILE A 72 16.47 -5.61 0.58
CA ILE A 72 16.98 -6.72 -0.22
C ILE A 72 18.40 -7.05 0.26
N VAL A 73 18.58 -8.27 0.77
CA VAL A 73 19.86 -8.77 1.28
C VAL A 73 20.97 -8.63 0.23
N GLY A 74 22.14 -8.17 0.67
CA GLY A 74 23.29 -7.96 -0.21
C GLY A 74 23.19 -6.70 -1.10
N THR A 75 22.15 -5.88 -0.95
CA THR A 75 21.99 -4.64 -1.71
C THR A 75 21.62 -3.46 -0.81
N GLU A 76 21.65 -2.26 -1.39
CA GLU A 76 21.12 -1.04 -0.78
C GLU A 76 19.65 -0.78 -1.14
N TRP A 77 18.97 -1.75 -1.73
CA TRP A 77 17.64 -1.57 -2.29
C TRP A 77 16.58 -2.06 -1.32
N VAL A 78 15.40 -1.46 -1.41
CA VAL A 78 14.21 -1.80 -0.64
C VAL A 78 13.07 -2.15 -1.57
N ARG A 79 12.23 -3.09 -1.12
CA ARG A 79 10.97 -3.46 -1.75
C ARG A 79 9.83 -3.05 -0.81
N PHE A 80 8.80 -2.45 -1.35
CA PHE A 80 7.61 -2.08 -0.58
C PHE A 80 6.58 -3.19 -0.70
N ILE A 81 6.08 -3.66 0.44
CA ILE A 81 5.01 -4.65 0.52
C ILE A 81 3.73 -3.94 0.94
N PHE A 82 2.72 -3.97 0.09
CA PHE A 82 1.40 -3.41 0.34
C PHE A 82 0.45 -4.50 0.79
N TYR A 83 -0.39 -4.21 1.78
CA TYR A 83 -1.47 -5.12 2.16
C TYR A 83 -2.67 -4.37 2.74
N PRO A 84 -3.89 -4.88 2.56
CA PRO A 84 -5.07 -4.37 3.25
C PRO A 84 -4.95 -4.50 4.77
N ALA A 85 -5.34 -3.47 5.51
CA ALA A 85 -5.33 -3.52 6.98
C ALA A 85 -6.22 -4.66 7.52
N ASP A 86 -7.39 -4.88 6.90
CA ASP A 86 -8.35 -5.91 7.30
C ASP A 86 -8.03 -7.31 6.75
N PHE A 87 -7.13 -7.41 5.77
CA PHE A 87 -6.78 -8.65 5.07
C PHE A 87 -5.26 -8.74 4.83
N PRO A 88 -4.44 -8.84 5.89
CA PRO A 88 -2.98 -8.80 5.80
C PRO A 88 -2.38 -9.99 5.02
N GLU A 89 -3.18 -11.02 4.74
CA GLU A 89 -2.81 -12.13 3.85
C GLU A 89 -2.73 -11.71 2.37
N LEU A 90 -3.38 -10.61 1.98
CA LEU A 90 -3.36 -10.09 0.62
C LEU A 90 -2.16 -9.15 0.42
N ARG A 91 -0.96 -9.71 0.38
CA ARG A 91 0.28 -8.95 0.16
C ARG A 91 0.58 -8.83 -1.32
N ILE A 92 1.01 -7.64 -1.73
CA ILE A 92 1.60 -7.43 -3.05
C ILE A 92 2.87 -6.62 -2.90
N GLU A 93 3.91 -7.07 -3.60
CA GLU A 93 5.18 -6.39 -3.65
C GLU A 93 5.20 -5.33 -4.75
N SER A 94 5.94 -4.24 -4.56
CA SER A 94 6.30 -3.32 -5.64
C SER A 94 7.07 -4.06 -6.72
N GLU A 95 6.79 -3.75 -7.98
CA GLU A 95 7.38 -4.45 -9.13
C GLU A 95 8.90 -4.29 -9.18
N ASN A 96 9.34 -3.05 -9.06
CA ASN A 96 10.75 -2.70 -9.04
C ASN A 96 11.16 -2.34 -7.62
N PRO A 97 12.24 -2.95 -7.10
CA PRO A 97 12.83 -2.43 -5.88
C PRO A 97 13.37 -1.02 -6.12
N LEU A 98 13.32 -0.19 -5.09
CA LEU A 98 13.80 1.17 -5.12
C LEU A 98 15.10 1.25 -4.34
N PRO A 99 16.06 2.09 -4.74
CA PRO A 99 17.26 2.26 -3.94
C PRO A 99 16.85 2.89 -2.60
N GLY A 100 17.38 2.36 -1.49
CA GLY A 100 17.00 2.75 -0.13
C GLY A 100 17.13 4.25 0.12
N SER A 101 16.52 4.74 1.19
CA SER A 101 16.69 6.14 1.59
C SER A 101 18.17 6.45 1.88
N LYS A 102 18.55 7.73 1.83
CA LYS A 102 19.93 8.15 2.16
C LYS A 102 20.39 7.60 3.51
N ALA A 103 19.50 7.55 4.50
CA ALA A 103 19.77 6.97 5.82
C ALA A 103 20.01 5.45 5.78
N GLU A 104 19.29 4.70 4.93
CA GLU A 104 19.46 3.26 4.77
C GLU A 104 20.74 2.88 4.01
N ARG A 105 21.19 3.73 3.07
CA ARG A 105 22.44 3.51 2.32
C ARG A 105 23.68 3.74 3.19
N ILE A 106 23.62 4.68 4.13
CA ILE A 106 24.75 5.05 5.00
C ILE A 106 25.01 3.99 6.10
N ARG A 107 24.01 3.18 6.49
CA ARG A 107 24.15 2.13 7.52
C ARG A 107 24.86 0.86 7.01
N ARG A 108 25.94 0.99 6.24
CA ARG A 108 26.84 -0.11 5.88
C ARG A 108 27.94 -0.27 6.92
#